data_AF-R1CPZ9-F1
#
_entry.id   AF-R1CPZ9-F1
#
_cell.length_a   1.000
_cell.length_b   1.000
_cell.length_c   1.000
_cell.angle_alpha   90.00
_cell.angle_beta   90.00
_cell.angle_gamma   90.00
#
_symmetry.space_group_name_H-M   'P 1'
#
loop_
_entity.id
_entity.type
_entity.pdbx_description
1 polymer ?
#
loop_
_entity_poly.entity_id
_entity_poly.type
_entity_poly.pdbx_seq_one_letter_code
_entity_poly.pdbx_strand_id
1 'polypeptide(L)'
;MSTDNRGHPALHAGDRPLGETEIVLAYCSASLAWLMGTLDKLAQVGANVTRVNVVAKCGKKPRASELPRHATVETVENVGRNDHTFARFLAARYCTLPASILFLKDTSMGYEGGDETVLAPIGVTRLAQGLSASRDGFACGSHLAGTRRSRLWHVAVEADEFQMDDYHKQHDQNSKTQRANVDAFRAAQRPLRQFWRAVFSPATHARVDAAQHAVRLVCYGGTFAATATAVRRTPRSDWIALRDALTRGDNIEEGHFAERLWAVLLSPSPSKSVVSAVLAGGAKAAMGKCGYCSKPFPGLLSKCDVAVLPPVPDDLSETEPDLAASSQADAPHVADGCAGTAASALAASAPAAG
;
A
#
# COMPACT_ATOMS: atom_id res chain seq x y z
N MET A 1 -3.12 -7.32 27.08
CA MET A 1 -2.33 -8.04 26.06
C MET A 1 -2.21 -9.48 26.54
N SER A 2 -2.81 -10.43 25.81
CA SER A 2 -2.72 -11.85 26.17
C SER A 2 -1.50 -12.45 25.46
N THR A 3 -0.61 -13.05 26.23
CA THR A 3 0.58 -13.75 25.73
C THR A 3 0.40 -15.25 25.92
N ASP A 4 0.95 -16.05 25.02
CA ASP A 4 1.05 -17.50 25.24
C ASP A 4 2.00 -17.82 26.41
N ASN A 5 2.09 -19.09 26.80
CA ASN A 5 2.98 -19.57 27.87
C ASN A 5 4.49 -19.35 27.60
N ARG A 6 4.86 -18.77 26.45
CA ARG A 6 6.23 -18.37 26.07
C ARG A 6 6.40 -16.85 25.96
N GLY A 7 5.40 -16.07 26.36
CA GLY A 7 5.47 -14.61 26.30
C GLY A 7 5.25 -14.04 24.89
N HIS A 8 4.77 -14.85 23.94
CA HIS A 8 4.48 -14.38 22.58
C HIS A 8 3.08 -13.79 22.49
N PRO A 9 2.86 -12.69 21.75
CA PRO A 9 1.51 -12.23 21.45
C PRO A 9 0.77 -13.32 20.66
N ALA A 10 -0.23 -13.94 21.28
CA ALA A 10 -1.02 -15.00 20.66
C ALA A 10 -1.93 -14.40 19.57
N LEU A 11 -2.08 -15.10 18.44
CA LEU A 11 -3.16 -14.82 17.48
C LEU A 11 -4.50 -14.84 18.22
N HIS A 12 -5.32 -13.82 18.05
CA HIS A 12 -6.63 -13.79 18.70
C HIS A 12 -7.57 -14.79 18.02
N ALA A 13 -8.50 -15.36 18.80
CA ALA A 13 -9.56 -16.21 18.24
C ALA A 13 -10.36 -15.39 17.22
N GLY A 14 -10.23 -15.71 15.93
CA GLY A 14 -10.85 -14.98 14.82
C GLY A 14 -9.88 -14.38 13.80
N ASP A 15 -8.58 -14.32 14.10
CA ASP A 15 -7.55 -13.88 13.15
C ASP A 15 -7.32 -14.93 12.05
N ARG A 16 -7.18 -14.48 10.80
CA ARG A 16 -6.88 -15.38 9.67
C ARG A 16 -5.38 -15.62 9.58
N PRO A 17 -4.90 -16.89 9.45
CA PRO A 17 -3.51 -17.12 9.15
C PRO A 17 -3.14 -16.45 7.81
N LEU A 18 -1.98 -15.81 7.78
CA LEU A 18 -1.49 -15.12 6.59
C LEU A 18 -1.12 -16.09 5.45
N GLY A 19 -0.79 -17.33 5.80
CA GLY A 19 -0.52 -18.39 4.83
C GLY A 19 0.77 -18.17 4.05
N GLU A 20 0.85 -18.71 2.83
CA GLU A 20 1.97 -18.41 1.92
C GLU A 20 2.08 -16.89 1.73
N THR A 21 3.26 -16.36 2.00
CA THR A 21 3.53 -14.93 2.04
C THR A 21 4.75 -14.58 1.18
N GLU A 22 4.66 -13.52 0.38
CA GLU A 22 5.77 -12.99 -0.41
C GLU A 22 6.04 -11.54 0.00
N ILE A 23 7.32 -11.22 0.22
CA ILE A 23 7.76 -9.85 0.47
C ILE A 23 8.24 -9.24 -0.85
N VAL A 24 7.72 -8.07 -1.19
CA VAL A 24 8.15 -7.27 -2.34
C VAL A 24 8.82 -6.01 -1.80
N LEU A 25 10.14 -5.94 -1.93
CA LEU A 25 10.95 -4.89 -1.31
C LEU A 25 11.56 -3.99 -2.38
N ALA A 26 11.16 -2.72 -2.39
CA ALA A 26 11.82 -1.67 -3.17
C ALA A 26 13.08 -1.19 -2.44
N TYR A 27 14.25 -1.47 -3.00
CA TYR A 27 15.54 -1.14 -2.40
C TYR A 27 16.21 0.02 -3.13
N CYS A 28 16.77 0.97 -2.40
CA CYS A 28 17.58 2.06 -2.96
C CYS A 28 18.93 2.18 -2.25
N SER A 29 18.99 2.28 -0.92
CA SER A 29 20.27 2.43 -0.22
C SER A 29 20.30 2.09 1.26
N ALA A 30 19.15 2.03 1.94
CA ALA A 30 19.13 1.78 3.39
C ALA A 30 19.48 0.32 3.70
N SER A 31 20.08 0.07 4.88
CA SER A 31 20.45 -1.29 5.30
C SER A 31 19.20 -2.17 5.47
N LEU A 32 19.33 -3.44 5.08
CA LEU A 32 18.30 -4.47 5.27
C LEU A 32 18.62 -5.40 6.44
N ALA A 33 19.55 -5.04 7.34
CA ALA A 33 19.93 -5.88 8.48
C ALA A 33 18.76 -6.28 9.40
N TRP A 34 17.66 -5.52 9.37
CA TRP A 34 16.43 -5.80 10.10
C TRP A 34 15.57 -6.94 9.52
N LEU A 35 15.80 -7.30 8.26
CA LEU A 35 14.92 -8.18 7.51
C LEU A 35 14.87 -9.59 8.13
N MET A 36 16.02 -10.17 8.46
CA MET A 36 16.09 -11.52 9.03
C MET A 36 15.28 -11.66 10.33
N GLY A 37 15.49 -10.76 11.29
CA GLY A 37 14.71 -10.77 12.54
C GLY A 37 13.22 -10.46 12.32
N THR A 38 12.87 -9.79 11.23
CA THR A 38 11.47 -9.58 10.85
C THR A 38 10.82 -10.86 10.32
N LEU A 39 11.54 -11.68 9.55
CA LEU A 39 11.03 -12.97 9.07
C LEU A 39 10.67 -13.90 10.23
N ASP A 40 11.50 -13.95 11.27
CA ASP A 40 11.24 -14.74 12.48
C ASP A 40 9.96 -14.28 13.18
N LYS A 41 9.75 -12.96 13.29
CA LYS A 41 8.53 -12.38 13.87
C LYS A 41 7.30 -12.60 12.99
N LEU A 42 7.46 -12.60 11.67
CA LEU A 42 6.36 -12.87 10.72
C LEU A 42 5.86 -14.32 10.85
N ALA A 43 6.77 -15.28 11.06
CA ALA A 43 6.39 -16.67 11.31
C ALA A 43 5.50 -16.82 12.57
N GLN A 44 5.77 -16.03 13.62
CA GLN A 44 4.98 -16.04 14.86
C GLN A 44 3.53 -15.55 14.66
N VAL A 45 3.28 -14.72 13.64
CA VAL A 45 1.92 -14.23 13.30
C VAL A 45 1.29 -15.03 12.14
N GLY A 46 1.79 -16.23 11.87
CA GLY A 46 1.20 -17.16 10.92
C GLY A 46 1.52 -16.89 9.45
N ALA A 47 2.55 -16.09 9.15
CA ALA A 47 3.07 -15.93 7.79
C ALA A 47 4.12 -17.00 7.47
N ASN A 48 3.89 -17.75 6.40
CA ASN A 48 4.92 -18.60 5.80
C ASN A 48 5.59 -17.83 4.66
N VAL A 49 6.67 -17.10 4.96
CA VAL A 49 7.38 -16.31 3.95
C VAL A 49 8.19 -17.24 3.04
N THR A 50 7.67 -17.49 1.83
CA THR A 50 8.30 -18.41 0.86
C THR A 50 9.26 -17.70 -0.08
N ARG A 51 9.07 -16.39 -0.29
CA ARG A 51 9.87 -15.57 -1.21
C ARG A 51 10.07 -14.15 -0.68
N VAL A 52 11.27 -13.63 -0.91
CA VAL A 52 11.60 -12.21 -0.74
C VAL A 52 12.14 -11.69 -2.05
N ASN A 53 11.36 -10.88 -2.77
CA ASN A 53 11.80 -10.25 -4.01
C ASN A 53 12.30 -8.84 -3.72
N VAL A 54 13.60 -8.65 -3.85
CA VAL A 54 14.22 -7.34 -3.73
C VAL A 54 14.40 -6.74 -5.12
N VAL A 55 13.75 -5.62 -5.36
CA VAL A 55 13.94 -4.84 -6.58
C VAL A 55 14.88 -3.69 -6.24
N ALA A 56 16.15 -3.90 -6.57
CA ALA A 56 17.24 -2.95 -6.37
C ALA A 56 17.19 -1.85 -7.44
N LYS A 57 17.08 -0.61 -6.96
CA LYS A 57 17.03 0.60 -7.77
C LYS A 57 18.20 1.51 -7.37
N CYS A 58 18.25 2.72 -7.92
CA CYS A 58 19.24 3.73 -7.58
C CYS A 58 20.71 3.35 -7.86
N GLY A 59 20.96 2.33 -8.69
CA GLY A 59 22.31 1.83 -9.00
C GLY A 59 23.02 1.17 -7.82
N LYS A 60 22.30 0.80 -6.76
CA LYS A 60 22.85 0.18 -5.55
C LYS A 60 22.23 -1.19 -5.34
N LYS A 61 22.95 -2.07 -4.63
CA LYS A 61 22.49 -3.42 -4.26
C LYS A 61 22.60 -3.63 -2.75
N PRO A 62 21.66 -4.37 -2.14
CA PRO A 62 21.76 -4.76 -0.74
C PRO A 62 22.97 -5.68 -0.51
N ARG A 63 23.46 -5.74 0.72
CA ARG A 63 24.52 -6.69 1.10
C ARG A 63 23.93 -8.10 1.11
N ALA A 64 24.60 -9.06 0.51
CA ALA A 64 24.13 -10.45 0.47
C ALA A 64 23.93 -11.05 1.87
N SER A 65 24.74 -10.62 2.86
CA SER A 65 24.63 -11.03 4.25
C SER A 65 23.37 -10.53 4.97
N GLU A 66 22.68 -9.53 4.42
CA GLU A 66 21.43 -8.98 4.98
C GLU A 66 20.18 -9.66 4.41
N LEU A 67 20.34 -10.61 3.48
CA LEU A 67 19.24 -11.26 2.78
C LEU A 67 19.09 -12.74 3.19
N PRO A 68 17.85 -13.25 3.28
CA PRO A 68 17.64 -14.68 3.47
C PRO A 68 18.05 -15.47 2.22
N ARG A 69 18.35 -16.76 2.37
CA ARG A 69 18.80 -17.63 1.26
C ARG A 69 17.80 -17.74 0.09
N HIS A 70 16.51 -17.57 0.35
CA HIS A 70 15.45 -17.61 -0.65
C HIS A 70 15.09 -16.23 -1.21
N ALA A 71 15.89 -15.20 -0.93
CA ALA A 71 15.70 -13.88 -1.55
C ALA A 71 16.17 -13.89 -3.01
N THR A 72 15.44 -13.19 -3.86
CA THR A 72 15.87 -12.84 -5.21
C THR A 72 16.20 -11.34 -5.24
N VAL A 73 17.19 -10.97 -6.06
CA VAL A 73 17.56 -9.56 -6.26
C VAL A 73 17.56 -9.26 -7.74
N GLU A 74 16.64 -8.40 -8.18
CA GLU A 74 16.59 -7.87 -9.54
C GLU A 74 17.06 -6.41 -9.52
N THR A 75 17.90 -6.00 -10.47
CA THR A 75 18.27 -4.59 -10.63
C THR A 75 17.48 -3.97 -11.78
N VAL A 76 16.82 -2.85 -11.50
CA VAL A 76 16.01 -2.14 -12.50
C VAL A 76 16.30 -0.64 -12.44
N GLU A 77 15.91 0.07 -13.49
CA GLU A 77 15.97 1.53 -13.51
C GLU A 77 15.15 2.15 -12.38
N ASN A 78 15.64 3.26 -11.83
CA ASN A 78 14.94 3.97 -10.79
C ASN A 78 13.80 4.81 -11.35
N VAL A 79 12.72 4.20 -11.84
CA VAL A 79 11.49 4.93 -12.23
C VAL A 79 10.36 4.70 -11.22
N GLY A 80 9.49 5.69 -11.03
CA GLY A 80 8.27 5.65 -10.21
C GLY A 80 8.48 5.19 -8.77
N ARG A 81 9.69 5.42 -8.21
CA ARG A 81 10.11 5.03 -6.86
C ARG A 81 9.69 3.59 -6.50
N ASN A 82 9.19 3.38 -5.28
CA ASN A 82 8.68 2.09 -4.81
C ASN A 82 7.38 1.68 -5.51
N ASP A 83 6.54 2.64 -5.91
CA ASP A 83 5.20 2.35 -6.42
C ASP A 83 5.27 1.61 -7.78
N HIS A 84 6.24 1.96 -8.62
CA HIS A 84 6.51 1.21 -9.85
C HIS A 84 6.95 -0.23 -9.57
N THR A 85 7.78 -0.46 -8.54
CA THR A 85 8.17 -1.83 -8.12
C THR A 85 6.94 -2.66 -7.77
N PHE A 86 6.01 -2.07 -7.01
CA PHE A 86 4.80 -2.76 -6.57
C PHE A 86 3.85 -3.03 -7.74
N ALA A 87 3.60 -2.03 -8.60
CA ALA A 87 2.77 -2.20 -9.79
C ALA A 87 3.34 -3.24 -10.76
N ARG A 88 4.67 -3.23 -11.00
CA ARG A 88 5.37 -4.23 -11.81
C ARG A 88 5.17 -5.65 -11.25
N PHE A 89 5.33 -5.82 -9.94
CA PHE A 89 5.12 -7.12 -9.29
C PHE A 89 3.68 -7.61 -9.49
N LEU A 90 2.69 -6.75 -9.22
CA LEU A 90 1.28 -7.11 -9.36
C LEU A 90 0.91 -7.49 -10.79
N ALA A 91 1.39 -6.74 -11.79
CA ALA A 91 1.19 -7.04 -13.20
C ALA A 91 1.83 -8.38 -13.63
N ALA A 92 3.04 -8.67 -13.14
CA ALA A 92 3.79 -9.87 -13.52
C ALA A 92 3.27 -11.13 -12.81
N ARG A 93 2.93 -11.03 -11.53
CA ARG A 93 2.61 -12.17 -10.66
C ARG A 93 1.12 -12.39 -10.46
N TYR A 94 0.26 -11.60 -11.10
CA TYR A 94 -1.21 -11.58 -10.94
C TYR A 94 -1.87 -12.97 -10.80
N CYS A 95 -1.50 -13.90 -11.69
CA CYS A 95 -2.07 -15.25 -11.73
C CYS A 95 -1.50 -16.21 -10.68
N THR A 96 -0.34 -15.88 -10.11
CA THR A 96 0.46 -16.73 -9.22
C THR A 96 0.73 -16.04 -7.88
N LEU A 97 -0.13 -15.09 -7.48
CA LEU A 97 0.00 -14.37 -6.22
C LEU A 97 -0.12 -15.33 -5.03
N PRO A 98 0.71 -15.17 -3.98
CA PRO A 98 0.56 -15.92 -2.73
C PRO A 98 -0.67 -15.45 -1.95
N ALA A 99 -1.01 -16.13 -0.86
CA ALA A 99 -2.16 -15.76 -0.03
C ALA A 99 -2.04 -14.31 0.52
N SER A 100 -0.84 -13.92 0.93
CA SER A 100 -0.53 -12.60 1.49
C SER A 100 0.73 -11.99 0.88
N ILE A 101 0.76 -10.67 0.75
CA ILE A 101 1.85 -9.93 0.11
C ILE A 101 2.18 -8.71 0.97
N LEU A 102 3.46 -8.53 1.31
CA LEU A 102 3.95 -7.35 2.03
C LEU A 102 4.75 -6.48 1.06
N PHE A 103 4.32 -5.24 0.88
CA PHE A 103 4.97 -4.25 0.02
C PHE A 103 5.79 -3.30 0.90
N LEU A 104 7.11 -3.46 0.82
CA LEU A 104 8.07 -2.81 1.71
C LEU A 104 9.06 -1.97 0.92
N LYS A 105 9.70 -1.05 1.62
CA LYS A 105 10.86 -0.28 1.20
C LYS A 105 12.03 -0.64 2.10
N ASP A 106 13.24 -0.34 1.65
CA ASP A 106 14.45 -0.42 2.48
C ASP A 106 14.39 0.44 3.76
N THR A 107 13.49 1.42 3.79
CA THR A 107 13.19 2.32 4.91
C THR A 107 11.93 1.94 5.71
N SER A 108 11.25 0.83 5.39
CA SER A 108 10.02 0.41 6.09
C SER A 108 10.23 0.04 7.55
N MET A 109 11.47 -0.16 7.99
CA MET A 109 11.78 -0.37 9.41
C MET A 109 11.86 0.93 10.21
N GLY A 110 11.97 2.08 9.54
CA GLY A 110 12.36 3.33 10.19
C GLY A 110 11.28 3.85 11.13
N TYR A 111 11.53 3.83 12.44
CA TYR A 111 10.81 4.47 13.56
C TYR A 111 9.70 3.68 14.27
N GLU A 112 10.07 2.64 15.02
CA GLU A 112 9.39 2.38 16.30
C GLU A 112 9.85 3.46 17.30
N GLY A 113 9.12 4.58 17.42
CA GLY A 113 9.40 5.62 18.43
C GLY A 113 9.43 7.08 17.95
N GLY A 114 8.78 7.42 16.84
CA GLY A 114 8.54 8.82 16.47
C GLY A 114 7.49 9.48 17.36
N ASP A 115 7.60 10.80 17.52
CA ASP A 115 6.63 11.67 18.21
C ASP A 115 5.18 11.33 17.78
N GLU A 116 4.31 11.08 18.77
CA GLU A 116 2.92 10.63 18.63
C GLU A 116 2.01 11.62 17.86
N THR A 117 2.56 12.76 17.45
CA THR A 117 1.83 13.81 16.72
C THR A 117 1.95 13.75 15.18
N VAL A 118 2.81 12.88 14.62
CA VAL A 118 3.09 12.78 13.17
C VAL A 118 2.72 11.38 12.62
N LEU A 119 2.47 11.28 11.29
CA LEU A 119 2.35 9.99 10.58
C LEU A 119 3.57 9.12 10.92
N ALA A 120 3.36 8.09 11.74
CA ALA A 120 4.41 7.21 12.21
C ALA A 120 4.31 5.88 11.44
N PRO A 121 5.40 5.45 10.78
CA PRO A 121 5.46 4.10 10.23
C PRO A 121 5.30 3.08 11.36
N ILE A 122 4.61 1.98 11.07
CA ILE A 122 4.53 0.85 12.00
C ILE A 122 5.55 -0.21 11.62
N GLY A 123 6.04 -0.94 12.63
CA GLY A 123 6.86 -2.11 12.40
C GLY A 123 6.16 -3.13 11.51
N VAL A 124 6.94 -3.83 10.69
CA VAL A 124 6.44 -4.80 9.69
C VAL A 124 5.61 -5.92 10.33
N THR A 125 5.96 -6.35 11.55
CA THR A 125 5.16 -7.32 12.30
C THR A 125 3.77 -6.80 12.62
N ARG A 126 3.64 -5.52 13.01
CA ARG A 126 2.35 -4.89 13.28
C ARG A 126 1.52 -4.70 12.02
N LEU A 127 2.17 -4.41 10.89
CA LEU A 127 1.52 -4.42 9.58
C LEU A 127 0.92 -5.81 9.26
N ALA A 128 1.69 -6.88 9.49
CA ALA A 128 1.23 -8.25 9.27
C ALA A 128 0.06 -8.63 10.21
N GLN A 129 0.13 -8.24 11.48
CA GLN A 129 -0.99 -8.39 12.43
C GLN A 129 -2.23 -7.63 11.95
N GLY A 130 -2.05 -6.40 11.45
CA GLY A 130 -3.14 -5.63 10.86
C GLY A 130 -3.79 -6.33 9.67
N LEU A 131 -2.99 -6.99 8.82
CA LEU A 131 -3.51 -7.79 7.71
C LEU A 131 -4.23 -9.06 8.20
N SER A 132 -3.68 -9.73 9.22
CA SER A 132 -4.25 -10.92 9.85
C SER A 132 -5.62 -10.64 10.48
N ALA A 133 -5.79 -9.47 11.09
CA ALA A 133 -7.05 -9.01 11.64
C ALA A 133 -8.00 -8.40 10.59
N SER A 134 -7.49 -8.12 9.38
CA SER A 134 -8.27 -7.49 8.30
C SER A 134 -9.14 -8.52 7.60
N ARG A 135 -10.47 -8.44 7.82
CA ARG A 135 -11.47 -9.19 7.02
C ARG A 135 -11.37 -8.88 5.53
N ASP A 136 -10.89 -7.69 5.24
CA ASP A 136 -10.93 -7.05 3.94
C ASP A 136 -9.66 -7.28 3.11
N GLY A 137 -8.64 -7.85 3.74
CA GLY A 137 -7.41 -8.28 3.10
C GLY A 137 -6.48 -7.15 2.70
N PHE A 138 -6.51 -6.03 3.43
CA PHE A 138 -5.59 -4.89 3.28
C PHE A 138 -5.20 -4.31 4.65
N ALA A 139 -3.95 -3.83 4.76
CA ALA A 139 -3.46 -3.12 5.93
C ALA A 139 -2.40 -2.06 5.55
N CYS A 140 -2.42 -0.94 6.27
CA CYS A 140 -1.46 0.16 6.08
C CYS A 140 -0.24 0.05 6.99
N GLY A 141 0.94 0.31 6.44
CA GLY A 141 2.22 0.36 7.14
C GLY A 141 2.49 1.68 7.85
N SER A 142 1.49 2.56 7.92
CA SER A 142 1.54 3.79 8.69
C SER A 142 0.30 3.85 9.58
N HIS A 143 0.48 4.29 10.81
CA HIS A 143 -0.61 4.64 11.71
C HIS A 143 -0.44 6.08 12.16
N LEU A 144 -1.54 6.68 12.61
CA LEU A 144 -1.48 7.87 13.44
C LEU A 144 -1.70 7.41 14.88
N ALA A 145 -0.82 7.83 15.78
CA ALA A 145 -0.93 7.47 17.19
C ALA A 145 -2.24 8.05 17.78
N GLY A 146 -2.84 7.30 18.73
CA GLY A 146 -4.14 7.59 19.34
C GLY A 146 -5.36 6.97 18.60
N THR A 147 -6.57 7.22 19.13
CA THR A 147 -7.88 6.70 18.69
C THR A 147 -8.33 7.19 17.29
N ARG A 148 -7.42 7.72 16.47
CA ARG A 148 -7.72 8.51 15.27
C ARG A 148 -7.45 7.78 13.96
N ARG A 149 -8.01 6.57 13.80
CA ARG A 149 -8.09 5.88 12.49
C ARG A 149 -8.75 6.74 11.40
N SER A 150 -9.55 7.74 11.79
CA SER A 150 -10.22 8.70 10.89
C SER A 150 -9.28 9.57 10.06
N ARG A 151 -7.98 9.68 10.38
CA ARG A 151 -7.05 10.57 9.66
C ARG A 151 -6.41 9.96 8.40
N LEU A 152 -6.55 8.65 8.18
CA LEU A 152 -6.21 8.01 6.89
C LEU A 152 -7.40 8.05 5.92
N TRP A 153 -8.59 8.36 6.42
CA TRP A 153 -9.78 8.54 5.61
C TRP A 153 -9.96 10.01 5.29
N HIS A 154 -10.16 10.30 4.01
CA HIS A 154 -10.33 11.65 3.50
C HIS A 154 -11.69 11.78 2.85
N VAL A 155 -12.30 12.97 2.90
CA VAL A 155 -13.47 13.27 2.05
C VAL A 155 -13.07 13.05 0.60
N ALA A 156 -13.86 12.28 -0.14
CA ALA A 156 -13.40 11.77 -1.44
C ALA A 156 -13.10 12.88 -2.45
N VAL A 157 -13.97 13.90 -2.51
CA VAL A 157 -13.74 15.05 -3.41
C VAL A 157 -12.44 15.77 -3.08
N GLU A 158 -12.09 15.94 -1.80
CA GLU A 158 -10.85 16.61 -1.39
C GLU A 158 -9.61 15.77 -1.71
N ALA A 159 -9.69 14.45 -1.50
CA ALA A 159 -8.61 13.54 -1.86
C ALA A 159 -8.34 13.54 -3.37
N ASP A 160 -9.41 13.54 -4.16
CA ASP A 160 -9.38 13.51 -5.63
C ASP A 160 -8.84 14.83 -6.23
N GLU A 161 -8.89 15.95 -5.49
CA GLU A 161 -8.24 17.23 -5.85
C GLU A 161 -6.74 17.27 -5.57
N PHE A 162 -6.14 16.23 -4.99
CA PHE A 162 -4.72 16.26 -4.66
C PHE A 162 -3.83 16.46 -5.90
N GLN A 163 -2.94 17.44 -5.81
CA GLN A 163 -1.86 17.72 -6.75
C GLN A 163 -0.73 18.42 -6.01
N MET A 164 0.46 18.41 -6.60
CA MET A 164 1.65 18.99 -6.01
C MET A 164 2.50 19.64 -7.09
N ASP A 165 3.04 20.83 -6.80
CA ASP A 165 3.84 21.57 -7.78
C ASP A 165 5.30 21.17 -7.78
N ASP A 166 5.85 20.80 -6.62
CA ASP A 166 7.20 20.31 -6.48
C ASP A 166 7.34 19.28 -5.35
N TYR A 167 8.38 18.46 -5.43
CA TYR A 167 8.77 17.60 -4.33
C TYR A 167 10.28 17.43 -4.32
N HIS A 168 10.89 17.69 -3.16
CA HIS A 168 12.33 17.66 -3.03
C HIS A 168 12.75 16.84 -1.80
N LYS A 169 13.47 15.74 -2.04
CA LYS A 169 14.27 15.08 -1.01
C LYS A 169 15.75 15.13 -1.38
N GLN A 170 16.61 15.34 -0.38
CA GLN A 170 18.07 15.43 -0.56
C GLN A 170 18.69 14.18 -1.23
N HIS A 171 18.00 13.03 -1.20
CA HIS A 171 18.46 11.77 -1.78
C HIS A 171 17.87 11.45 -3.16
N ASP A 172 17.06 12.33 -3.75
CA ASP A 172 16.61 12.14 -5.12
C ASP A 172 17.83 12.35 -6.04
N GLN A 173 18.18 11.32 -6.81
CA GLN A 173 19.39 11.29 -7.65
C GLN A 173 19.37 12.42 -8.68
N ASN A 174 18.17 12.90 -9.03
CA ASN A 174 17.92 14.05 -9.89
C ASN A 174 17.55 15.34 -9.15
N SER A 175 17.78 15.48 -7.84
CA SER A 175 17.38 16.70 -7.10
C SER A 175 17.98 18.00 -7.63
N LYS A 176 19.07 17.94 -8.41
CA LYS A 176 19.66 19.07 -9.14
C LYS A 176 18.99 19.31 -10.51
N THR A 177 18.66 18.26 -11.25
CA THR A 177 17.98 18.31 -12.56
C THR A 177 16.49 18.62 -12.43
N GLN A 178 15.82 18.15 -11.38
CA GLN A 178 14.40 18.44 -11.08
C GLN A 178 14.19 19.86 -10.58
N ARG A 179 15.15 20.41 -9.81
CA ARG A 179 15.14 21.84 -9.45
C ARG A 179 15.25 22.75 -10.68
N ALA A 180 15.88 22.27 -11.75
CA ALA A 180 16.01 23.01 -13.00
C ALA A 180 14.82 22.81 -13.95
N ASN A 181 13.93 21.84 -13.69
CA ASN A 181 12.81 21.51 -14.59
C ASN A 181 11.59 21.02 -13.78
N VAL A 182 10.84 21.97 -13.22
CA VAL A 182 9.58 21.71 -12.50
C VAL A 182 8.55 20.99 -13.38
N ASP A 183 8.58 21.24 -14.70
CA ASP A 183 7.70 20.57 -15.66
C ASP A 183 8.03 19.07 -15.81
N ALA A 184 9.27 18.65 -15.49
CA ALA A 184 9.62 17.23 -15.44
C ALA A 184 9.04 16.52 -14.21
N PHE A 185 8.64 17.23 -13.16
CA PHE A 185 8.00 16.63 -11.99
C PHE A 185 6.49 16.43 -12.19
N ARG A 186 5.80 17.48 -12.63
CA ARG A 186 4.33 17.52 -12.75
C ARG A 186 3.78 16.46 -13.69
N ALA A 187 2.66 15.86 -13.32
CA ALA A 187 1.95 14.91 -14.17
C ALA A 187 1.25 15.63 -15.32
N ALA A 188 1.08 14.94 -16.45
CA ALA A 188 0.28 15.46 -17.56
C ALA A 188 -1.24 15.45 -17.26
N GLN A 189 -1.67 14.53 -16.39
CA GLN A 189 -3.06 14.37 -15.96
C GLN A 189 -3.18 14.85 -14.51
N ARG A 190 -3.78 16.03 -14.28
CA ARG A 190 -3.88 16.66 -12.95
C ARG A 190 -5.29 17.20 -12.71
N PRO A 191 -5.81 17.12 -11.47
CA PRO A 191 -5.19 16.53 -10.27
C PRO A 191 -5.33 15.00 -10.25
N LEU A 192 -5.15 14.37 -9.07
CA LEU A 192 -5.30 12.93 -8.85
C LEU A 192 -6.53 12.35 -9.58
N ARG A 193 -7.67 13.05 -9.54
CA ARG A 193 -8.91 12.65 -10.23
C ARG A 193 -8.71 12.33 -11.71
N GLN A 194 -7.97 13.19 -12.41
CA GLN A 194 -7.76 13.03 -13.85
C GLN A 194 -6.78 11.89 -14.12
N PHE A 195 -5.72 11.78 -13.31
CA PHE A 195 -4.75 10.70 -13.41
C PHE A 195 -5.40 9.32 -13.25
N TRP A 196 -6.17 9.09 -12.18
CA TRP A 196 -6.75 7.77 -11.95
C TRP A 196 -7.84 7.43 -13.00
N ARG A 197 -8.57 8.43 -13.49
CA ARG A 197 -9.52 8.24 -14.61
C ARG A 197 -8.83 7.87 -15.91
N ALA A 198 -7.64 8.40 -16.16
CA ALA A 198 -6.87 8.10 -17.37
C ALA A 198 -6.16 6.72 -17.31
N VAL A 199 -5.79 6.26 -16.12
CA VAL A 199 -4.99 5.04 -15.94
C VAL A 199 -5.84 3.78 -15.78
N PHE A 200 -6.96 3.85 -15.06
CA PHE A 200 -7.74 2.67 -14.70
C PHE A 200 -8.94 2.46 -15.62
N SER A 201 -9.41 1.21 -15.72
CA SER A 201 -10.59 0.87 -16.52
C SER A 201 -11.90 1.44 -15.93
N PRO A 202 -12.95 1.63 -16.75
CA PRO A 202 -14.27 2.04 -16.26
C PRO A 202 -14.85 1.08 -15.20
N ALA A 203 -14.53 -0.21 -15.30
CA ALA A 203 -14.96 -1.20 -14.31
C ALA A 203 -14.33 -0.95 -12.93
N THR A 204 -13.03 -0.66 -12.90
CA THR A 204 -12.35 -0.25 -11.66
C THR A 204 -12.92 1.05 -11.12
N HIS A 205 -13.26 2.00 -12.00
CA HIS A 205 -13.89 3.24 -11.56
C HIS A 205 -15.25 3.03 -10.92
N ALA A 206 -16.13 2.29 -11.58
CA ALA A 206 -17.46 2.00 -11.06
C ALA A 206 -17.37 1.31 -9.68
N ARG A 207 -16.44 0.37 -9.51
CA ARG A 207 -16.20 -0.30 -8.23
C ARG A 207 -15.73 0.67 -7.15
N VAL A 208 -14.71 1.48 -7.45
CA VAL A 208 -14.13 2.42 -6.50
C VAL A 208 -15.12 3.51 -6.11
N ASP A 209 -15.89 4.03 -7.06
CA ASP A 209 -16.94 5.01 -6.78
C ASP A 209 -18.08 4.37 -5.97
N ALA A 210 -18.58 3.20 -6.35
CA ALA A 210 -19.60 2.51 -5.56
C ALA A 210 -19.12 2.26 -4.12
N ALA A 211 -17.86 1.82 -3.96
CA ALA A 211 -17.35 1.43 -2.67
C ALA A 211 -16.92 2.61 -1.77
N GLN A 212 -16.36 3.66 -2.36
CA GLN A 212 -15.64 4.73 -1.67
C GLN A 212 -16.01 6.14 -2.18
N HIS A 213 -17.24 6.35 -2.68
CA HIS A 213 -17.69 7.66 -3.22
C HIS A 213 -17.64 8.80 -2.21
N ALA A 214 -17.91 8.53 -0.92
CA ALA A 214 -17.99 9.58 0.10
C ALA A 214 -16.61 9.88 0.71
N VAL A 215 -15.80 8.84 0.91
CA VAL A 215 -14.50 8.93 1.56
C VAL A 215 -13.51 7.97 0.92
N ARG A 216 -12.25 8.38 0.83
CA ARG A 216 -11.13 7.56 0.32
C ARG A 216 -10.21 7.17 1.48
N LEU A 217 -9.80 5.91 1.54
CA LEU A 217 -8.70 5.51 2.42
C LEU A 217 -7.37 5.78 1.71
N VAL A 218 -6.44 6.42 2.40
CA VAL A 218 -5.12 6.77 1.89
C VAL A 218 -4.04 6.12 2.75
N CYS A 219 -3.10 5.44 2.09
CA CYS A 219 -2.02 4.70 2.74
C CYS A 219 -0.66 5.36 2.53
N TYR A 220 -0.38 6.39 3.31
CA TYR A 220 0.85 7.16 3.17
C TYR A 220 2.10 6.34 3.52
N GLY A 221 3.23 6.70 2.89
CA GLY A 221 4.54 6.18 3.24
C GLY A 221 4.92 4.92 2.49
N GLY A 222 4.19 4.50 1.46
CA GLY A 222 4.59 3.43 0.53
C GLY A 222 4.97 2.11 1.19
N THR A 223 4.33 1.78 2.31
CA THR A 223 4.46 0.50 3.02
C THR A 223 3.06 0.00 3.34
N PHE A 224 2.70 -1.17 2.87
CA PHE A 224 1.36 -1.75 3.06
C PHE A 224 1.38 -3.25 2.82
N ALA A 225 0.29 -3.92 3.15
CA ALA A 225 0.14 -5.35 2.91
C ALA A 225 -1.26 -5.65 2.38
N ALA A 226 -1.35 -6.66 1.52
CA ALA A 226 -2.60 -7.06 0.90
C ALA A 226 -2.67 -8.56 0.67
N THR A 227 -3.87 -9.07 0.51
CA THR A 227 -4.13 -10.46 0.12
C THR A 227 -4.28 -10.57 -1.39
N ALA A 228 -4.05 -11.77 -1.95
CA ALA A 228 -4.33 -12.01 -3.38
C ALA A 228 -5.77 -11.66 -3.76
N THR A 229 -6.75 -11.98 -2.89
CA THR A 229 -8.17 -11.65 -3.12
C THR A 229 -8.39 -10.15 -3.24
N ALA A 230 -7.78 -9.35 -2.37
CA ALA A 230 -7.88 -7.89 -2.44
C ALA A 230 -7.26 -7.34 -3.73
N VAL A 231 -6.09 -7.84 -4.13
CA VAL A 231 -5.41 -7.44 -5.38
C VAL A 231 -6.25 -7.77 -6.62
N ARG A 232 -6.91 -8.93 -6.64
CA ARG A 232 -7.71 -9.40 -7.78
C ARG A 232 -9.02 -8.62 -7.99
N ARG A 233 -9.40 -7.72 -7.08
CA ARG A 233 -10.51 -6.78 -7.31
C ARG A 233 -10.20 -5.75 -8.40
N THR A 234 -8.92 -5.58 -8.73
CA THR A 234 -8.46 -4.74 -9.83
C THR A 234 -7.98 -5.66 -10.97
N PRO A 235 -8.43 -5.43 -12.22
CA PRO A 235 -7.99 -6.18 -13.39
C PRO A 235 -6.48 -6.18 -13.57
N ARG A 236 -5.94 -7.23 -14.23
CA ARG A 236 -4.50 -7.28 -14.51
C ARG A 236 -4.06 -6.14 -15.42
N SER A 237 -4.88 -5.78 -16.39
CA SER A 237 -4.65 -4.67 -17.32
C SER A 237 -4.43 -3.34 -16.60
N ASP A 238 -5.13 -3.14 -15.49
CA ASP A 238 -5.08 -1.91 -14.72
C ASP A 238 -3.78 -1.80 -13.90
N TRP A 239 -3.27 -2.93 -13.40
CA TRP A 239 -1.93 -2.98 -12.80
C TRP A 239 -0.83 -2.73 -13.83
N ILE A 240 -1.01 -3.22 -15.07
CA ILE A 240 -0.11 -2.94 -16.20
C ILE A 240 -0.13 -1.44 -16.53
N ALA A 241 -1.32 -0.85 -16.66
CA ALA A 241 -1.48 0.58 -16.95
C ALA A 241 -0.85 1.45 -15.85
N LEU A 242 -1.04 1.10 -14.57
CA LEU A 242 -0.40 1.81 -13.46
C LEU A 242 1.13 1.69 -13.52
N ARG A 243 1.67 0.51 -13.80
CA ARG A 243 3.12 0.33 -13.99
C ARG A 243 3.63 1.28 -15.06
N ASP A 244 2.97 1.31 -16.22
CA ASP A 244 3.40 2.10 -17.38
C ASP A 244 3.28 3.60 -17.13
N ALA A 245 2.25 4.04 -16.41
CA ALA A 245 2.10 5.44 -15.99
C ALA A 245 3.23 5.91 -15.05
N LEU A 246 3.95 4.99 -14.41
CA LEU A 246 5.02 5.27 -13.44
C LEU A 246 6.43 5.20 -14.04
N THR A 247 6.58 5.00 -15.35
CA THR A 247 7.91 4.86 -15.98
C THR A 247 8.56 6.19 -16.37
N ARG A 248 7.83 7.31 -16.29
CA ARG A 248 8.28 8.62 -16.82
C ARG A 248 9.55 9.16 -16.17
N GLY A 249 9.80 8.82 -14.91
CA GLY A 249 10.97 9.30 -14.18
C GLY A 249 11.02 8.76 -12.76
N ASP A 250 12.10 9.08 -12.03
CA ASP A 250 12.36 8.56 -10.69
C ASP A 250 11.46 9.17 -9.63
N ASN A 251 11.37 10.50 -9.59
CA ASN A 251 10.56 11.25 -8.65
C ASN A 251 9.58 12.13 -9.43
N ILE A 252 8.37 11.62 -9.66
CA ILE A 252 7.32 12.22 -10.49
C ILE A 252 6.01 12.29 -9.69
N GLU A 253 5.14 13.25 -10.03
CA GLU A 253 3.86 13.45 -9.32
C GLU A 253 2.96 12.21 -9.37
N GLU A 254 3.00 11.43 -10.45
CA GLU A 254 2.28 10.16 -10.61
C GLU A 254 2.64 9.15 -9.50
N GLY A 255 3.87 9.16 -8.99
CA GLY A 255 4.26 8.33 -7.85
C GLY A 255 3.52 8.74 -6.57
N HIS A 256 3.30 10.04 -6.36
CA HIS A 256 2.52 10.55 -5.22
C HIS A 256 1.01 10.31 -5.37
N PHE A 257 0.53 10.23 -6.60
CA PHE A 257 -0.83 9.77 -6.91
C PHE A 257 -0.97 8.27 -6.61
N ALA A 258 -0.03 7.43 -7.05
CA ALA A 258 -0.04 6.00 -6.78
C ALA A 258 -0.04 5.68 -5.28
N GLU A 259 0.79 6.38 -4.48
CA GLU A 259 0.80 6.26 -3.02
C GLU A 259 -0.60 6.42 -2.41
N ARG A 260 -1.40 7.34 -2.96
CA ARG A 260 -2.76 7.62 -2.47
C ARG A 260 -3.79 6.60 -2.93
N LEU A 261 -3.53 5.90 -4.03
CA LEU A 261 -4.47 4.98 -4.65
C LEU A 261 -4.36 3.54 -4.12
N TRP A 262 -3.25 3.13 -3.50
CA TRP A 262 -3.09 1.73 -3.03
C TRP A 262 -4.24 1.27 -2.14
N ALA A 263 -4.57 2.05 -1.11
CA ALA A 263 -5.67 1.71 -0.22
C ALA A 263 -7.03 1.77 -0.92
N VAL A 264 -7.25 2.77 -1.80
CA VAL A 264 -8.48 2.88 -2.60
C VAL A 264 -8.70 1.65 -3.47
N LEU A 265 -7.64 1.14 -4.10
CA LEU A 265 -7.72 0.01 -5.01
C LEU A 265 -7.89 -1.33 -4.28
N LEU A 266 -7.26 -1.47 -3.11
CA LEU A 266 -7.13 -2.75 -2.40
C LEU A 266 -8.12 -2.93 -1.25
N SER A 267 -8.62 -1.85 -0.67
CA SER A 267 -9.62 -1.90 0.41
C SER A 267 -11.06 -1.93 -0.14
N PRO A 268 -12.00 -2.54 0.57
CA PRO A 268 -13.42 -2.48 0.25
C PRO A 268 -14.03 -1.17 0.77
N SER A 269 -15.36 -1.14 0.82
CA SER A 269 -16.13 -0.02 1.36
C SER A 269 -15.86 0.20 2.85
N PRO A 270 -15.71 1.45 3.30
CA PRO A 270 -15.77 1.79 4.72
C PRO A 270 -17.14 1.43 5.30
N SER A 271 -17.18 1.14 6.60
CA SER A 271 -18.44 1.08 7.34
C SER A 271 -19.15 2.43 7.35
N LYS A 272 -20.48 2.42 7.51
CA LYS A 272 -21.28 3.65 7.67
C LYS A 272 -20.78 4.52 8.82
N SER A 273 -20.31 3.92 9.92
CA SER A 273 -19.76 4.65 11.06
C SER A 273 -18.48 5.42 10.70
N VAL A 274 -17.58 4.82 9.91
CA VAL A 274 -16.37 5.50 9.42
C VAL A 274 -16.75 6.67 8.49
N VAL A 275 -17.67 6.46 7.55
CA VAL A 275 -18.14 7.52 6.65
C VAL A 275 -18.72 8.68 7.44
N SER A 276 -19.66 8.43 8.35
CA SER A 276 -20.29 9.46 9.18
C SER A 276 -19.28 10.22 10.03
N ALA A 277 -18.31 9.51 10.63
CA ALA A 277 -17.27 10.11 11.46
C ALA A 277 -16.37 11.08 10.66
N VAL A 278 -15.96 10.68 9.45
CA VAL A 278 -15.11 11.50 8.58
C VAL A 278 -15.87 12.71 8.06
N LEU A 279 -17.10 12.53 7.57
CA LEU A 279 -17.91 13.63 7.06
C LEU A 279 -18.29 14.64 8.15
N ALA A 280 -18.60 14.18 9.38
CA ALA A 280 -18.86 15.07 10.51
C ALA A 280 -17.59 15.84 10.93
N GLY A 281 -16.41 15.22 10.83
CA GLY A 281 -15.12 15.87 11.04
C GLY A 281 -14.80 16.93 9.98
N GLY A 282 -15.08 16.63 8.70
CA GLY A 282 -14.90 17.54 7.56
C GLY A 282 -15.83 18.76 7.62
N ALA A 283 -17.11 18.55 7.95
CA ALA A 283 -18.07 19.65 8.11
C ALA A 283 -17.66 20.65 9.21
N LYS A 284 -17.06 20.16 10.30
CA LYS A 284 -16.51 21.02 11.37
C LYS A 284 -15.27 21.78 10.92
N ALA A 285 -14.41 21.18 10.11
CA ALA A 285 -13.22 21.83 9.56
C ALA A 285 -13.59 22.93 8.53
N ALA A 286 -14.64 22.73 7.73
CA ALA A 286 -15.13 23.70 6.75
C ALA A 286 -15.76 24.97 7.40
N MET A 287 -16.23 24.88 8.65
CA MET A 287 -16.77 26.03 9.39
C MET A 287 -15.70 26.90 10.08
N GLY A 288 -14.47 26.40 10.22
CA GLY A 288 -13.31 27.23 10.53
C GLY A 288 -12.64 27.67 9.22
N LYS A 289 -12.33 28.96 9.04
CA LYS A 289 -11.56 29.41 7.87
C LYS A 289 -10.21 28.68 7.85
N CYS A 290 -10.08 27.65 7.02
CA CYS A 290 -8.81 26.96 6.80
C CYS A 290 -7.89 27.87 5.97
N GLY A 291 -7.12 28.72 6.65
CA GLY A 291 -6.15 29.63 6.05
C GLY A 291 -4.85 28.97 5.55
N TYR A 292 -4.81 27.63 5.43
CA TYR A 292 -3.59 26.86 5.16
C TYR A 292 -3.63 25.92 3.95
N CYS A 293 -4.77 25.77 3.25
CA CYS A 293 -4.85 24.96 2.03
C CYS A 293 -4.16 25.59 0.79
N SER A 294 -3.47 26.72 0.96
CA SER A 294 -2.86 27.48 -0.15
C SER A 294 -1.38 27.81 0.07
N LYS A 295 -0.65 27.04 0.89
CA LYS A 295 0.82 27.12 0.93
C LYS A 295 1.48 25.76 0.63
N PRO A 296 2.51 25.74 -0.24
CA PRO A 296 3.25 24.53 -0.56
C PRO A 296 4.19 24.22 0.61
N PHE A 297 3.93 23.14 1.33
CA PHE A 297 4.93 22.52 2.19
C PHE A 297 5.24 21.12 1.64
N PRO A 298 6.52 20.77 1.45
CA PRO A 298 6.89 19.50 0.85
C PRO A 298 6.61 18.37 1.84
N GLY A 299 5.69 17.48 1.48
CA GLY A 299 5.67 16.10 1.97
C GLY A 299 4.85 15.76 3.20
N LEU A 300 4.02 16.67 3.72
CA LEU A 300 2.97 16.33 4.69
C LEU A 300 1.79 17.25 4.42
N LEU A 301 0.57 16.72 4.35
CA LEU A 301 -0.64 17.54 4.49
C LEU A 301 -0.58 18.16 5.89
N SER A 302 0.06 19.32 6.02
CA SER A 302 0.17 20.01 7.30
C SER A 302 -1.22 20.56 7.62
N LYS A 303 -1.79 20.01 8.69
CA LYS A 303 -2.87 20.63 9.47
C LYS A 303 -4.16 20.91 8.69
N CYS A 304 -4.78 19.84 8.19
CA CYS A 304 -6.22 19.79 8.33
C CYS A 304 -6.49 19.43 9.79
N ASP A 305 -6.86 20.41 10.63
CA ASP A 305 -7.45 20.13 11.93
C ASP A 305 -8.80 19.45 11.70
N VAL A 306 -8.76 18.14 11.47
CA VAL A 306 -9.95 17.29 11.55
C VAL A 306 -10.31 17.24 13.03
N ALA A 307 -11.52 17.72 13.34
CA ALA A 307 -12.07 17.75 14.68
C ALA A 307 -11.73 16.46 15.45
N VAL A 308 -11.28 16.62 16.70
CA VAL A 308 -11.08 15.50 17.62
C VAL A 308 -12.43 14.79 17.75
N LEU A 309 -12.57 13.64 17.09
CA LEU A 309 -13.68 12.74 17.36
C LEU A 309 -13.48 12.16 18.77
N PRO A 310 -14.54 12.03 19.57
CA PRO A 310 -14.45 11.26 20.81
C PRO A 310 -14.00 9.82 20.49
N PRO A 311 -13.29 9.15 21.40
CA PRO A 311 -12.94 7.75 21.22
C PRO A 311 -14.21 6.93 20.95
N VAL A 312 -14.19 6.14 19.89
CA VAL A 312 -15.17 5.07 19.70
C VAL A 312 -14.92 4.07 20.84
N PRO A 313 -15.92 3.68 21.64
CA PRO A 313 -15.73 2.69 22.69
C PRO A 313 -15.19 1.39 22.09
N ASP A 314 -14.19 0.78 22.75
CA ASP A 314 -13.62 -0.53 22.39
C ASP A 314 -14.60 -1.70 22.62
N ASP A 315 -15.85 -1.42 23.02
CA ASP A 315 -16.85 -2.44 23.31
C ASP A 315 -18.02 -2.33 22.32
N LEU A 316 -17.82 -2.95 21.16
CA LEU A 316 -18.91 -3.55 20.41
C LEU A 316 -18.47 -4.97 20.07
N SER A 317 -18.61 -5.85 21.06
CA SER A 317 -19.06 -7.20 20.75
C SER A 317 -20.35 -7.05 19.94
N GLU A 318 -20.26 -7.19 18.61
CA GLU A 318 -21.44 -7.24 17.76
C GLU A 318 -22.22 -8.48 18.16
N THR A 319 -23.23 -8.28 19.01
CA THR A 319 -24.32 -9.23 19.21
C THR A 319 -25.00 -9.45 17.86
N GLU A 320 -25.24 -10.72 17.55
CA GLU A 320 -25.79 -11.17 16.27
C GLU A 320 -27.06 -10.40 15.89
N PRO A 321 -27.19 -9.93 14.63
CA PRO A 321 -28.49 -9.65 14.07
C PRO A 321 -29.04 -10.91 13.41
N ASP A 322 -30.28 -11.20 13.78
CA ASP A 322 -31.15 -12.24 13.24
C ASP A 322 -31.04 -12.43 11.72
N LEU A 323 -31.03 -13.72 11.35
CA LEU A 323 -31.23 -14.24 10.01
C LEU A 323 -32.52 -13.66 9.39
N ALA A 324 -32.38 -12.65 8.54
CA ALA A 324 -33.38 -12.31 7.54
C ALA A 324 -32.69 -12.05 6.19
N ALA A 325 -33.08 -12.86 5.22
CA ALA A 325 -32.51 -12.98 3.89
C ALA A 325 -32.33 -11.63 3.16
N SER A 326 -31.10 -11.35 2.74
CA SER A 326 -30.81 -10.43 1.65
C SER A 326 -29.89 -11.16 0.67
N SER A 327 -30.45 -11.42 -0.50
CA SER A 327 -29.83 -12.09 -1.64
C SER A 327 -28.41 -11.59 -1.92
N GLN A 328 -27.48 -12.54 -2.01
CA GLN A 328 -26.18 -12.35 -2.66
C GLN A 328 -26.42 -11.79 -4.06
N ALA A 329 -25.97 -10.56 -4.30
CA ALA A 329 -25.66 -10.13 -5.64
C ALA A 329 -24.26 -10.66 -5.93
N ASP A 330 -24.20 -11.74 -6.71
CA ASP A 330 -22.95 -12.24 -7.29
C ASP A 330 -22.20 -11.08 -7.95
N ALA A 331 -21.04 -10.74 -7.40
CA ALA A 331 -20.12 -9.85 -8.07
C ALA A 331 -19.69 -10.54 -9.38
N PRO A 332 -19.72 -9.86 -10.54
CA PRO A 332 -19.35 -10.49 -11.79
C PRO A 332 -17.91 -10.99 -11.70
N HIS A 333 -17.71 -12.27 -11.98
CA HIS A 333 -16.41 -12.85 -12.25
C HIS A 333 -15.78 -12.07 -13.41
N VAL A 334 -14.83 -11.18 -13.11
CA VAL A 334 -13.97 -10.57 -14.12
C VAL A 334 -13.07 -11.70 -14.62
N ALA A 335 -13.42 -12.27 -15.78
CA ALA A 335 -12.62 -13.26 -16.46
C ALA A 335 -11.36 -12.58 -17.00
N ASP A 336 -10.24 -12.71 -16.27
CA ASP A 336 -8.99 -12.03 -16.62
C ASP A 336 -7.80 -12.99 -16.68
N GLY A 337 -7.34 -13.26 -17.90
CA GLY A 337 -5.93 -13.39 -18.30
C GLY A 337 -5.07 -14.55 -17.77
N CYS A 338 -5.59 -15.43 -16.92
CA CYS A 338 -4.82 -16.56 -16.37
C CYS A 338 -5.02 -17.86 -17.17
N ALA A 339 -4.85 -17.81 -18.50
CA ALA A 339 -4.70 -19.03 -19.29
C ALA A 339 -3.27 -19.57 -19.11
N GLY A 340 -3.16 -20.83 -18.70
CA GLY A 340 -1.93 -21.43 -18.19
C GLY A 340 -0.78 -21.56 -19.19
N THR A 341 0.42 -21.22 -18.75
CA THR A 341 1.68 -21.76 -19.30
C THR A 341 2.34 -22.64 -18.25
N ALA A 342 1.95 -23.91 -18.25
CA ALA A 342 2.76 -24.98 -17.69
C ALA A 342 3.33 -25.77 -18.88
N ALA A 343 4.58 -25.47 -19.30
CA ALA A 343 5.51 -26.41 -19.94
C ALA A 343 6.80 -25.71 -20.41
N SER A 344 7.94 -26.31 -20.02
CA SER A 344 9.28 -26.31 -20.66
C SER A 344 10.09 -25.00 -20.63
N ALA A 345 11.41 -24.99 -20.40
CA ALA A 345 12.40 -26.05 -20.57
C ALA A 345 13.58 -25.92 -19.58
N LEU A 346 13.91 -27.05 -18.94
CA LEU A 346 15.28 -27.43 -18.64
C LEU A 346 15.93 -27.92 -19.94
N ALA A 347 17.04 -27.33 -20.36
CA ALA A 347 17.97 -27.97 -21.27
C ALA A 347 19.39 -27.55 -20.89
N ALA A 348 20.09 -28.48 -20.24
CA ALA A 348 21.52 -28.41 -19.99
C ALA A 348 22.28 -28.64 -21.29
N SER A 349 23.26 -27.79 -21.57
CA SER A 349 24.24 -27.95 -22.63
C SER A 349 25.34 -28.90 -22.18
N ALA A 350 25.53 -30.01 -22.91
CA ALA A 350 26.76 -30.82 -22.92
C ALA A 350 27.54 -30.53 -24.22
N PRO A 351 28.89 -30.66 -24.23
CA PRO A 351 29.72 -30.26 -25.35
C PRO A 351 29.83 -31.37 -26.42
N ALA A 352 29.94 -30.96 -27.68
CA ALA A 352 30.23 -31.85 -28.80
C ALA A 352 31.73 -32.15 -28.89
N ALA A 353 32.06 -33.43 -28.98
CA ALA A 353 33.32 -33.94 -29.50
C ALA A 353 33.12 -34.25 -31.00
N GLY A 354 34.10 -33.86 -31.80
CA GLY A 354 34.18 -34.09 -33.25
C GLY A 354 35.44 -33.45 -33.79
#